data_AF-A0A9P3PTL2-F1
#
_entry.id   AF-A0A9P3PTL2-F1
#
_cell.length_a   1.000
_cell.length_b   1.000
_cell.length_c   1.000
_cell.angle_alpha   90.00
_cell.angle_beta   90.00
_cell.angle_gamma   90.00
#
_symmetry.space_group_name_H-M   'P 1'
#
loop_
_entity.id
_entity.type
_entity.pdbx_description
1 polymer ?
#
loop_
_entity_poly.entity_id
_entity_poly.type
_entity_poly.pdbx_seq_one_letter_code
_entity_poly.pdbx_strand_id
1 'polypeptide(L)'
;MSDQALSIDLDQAQRVVDKHFPHEHRSTVAALIALQDTGYSHTSDIKTYVVDLLKSGSTSAPTTSCFLTIARPTPSVTPYHQSSLPLVAKLLSLIRTNTAIPIRESTLDTSLSLIPFHYLLSPLSPFTSSSIVSLPAARASGQLSDKAQLSIDLLLGAFLGQLHNGVQNDWYGRPTLEDTQTPPSDMGYSWQETFTGCLDELLAHVESDEAAYGMSLPYTDIRQYLSRAIGSFLFDDVEVPSLIWFTGSEDDIYITLPSSSQVKESAEPGTIAAILPNVGHALWGDPLLEAFMMGDTSRVAEGNGPSKAFMEGYVAGGGGPVLVFPRQKTKRIWYSVFLALVVLTKYGPIREGEELWVKEKRKWARETLDVCISALKDAPCY
;
A
#
# COMPACT_ATOMS: atom_id res chain seq x y z
N MET A 1 3.42 -14.18 -26.45
CA MET A 1 3.07 -12.74 -26.46
C MET A 1 4.30 -11.99 -25.98
N SER A 2 4.77 -10.98 -26.71
CA SER A 2 5.93 -10.20 -26.26
C SER A 2 5.63 -9.57 -24.91
N ASP A 3 6.62 -9.54 -24.03
CA ASP A 3 6.56 -8.87 -22.73
C ASP A 3 6.42 -7.36 -22.93
N GLN A 4 5.21 -6.92 -23.23
CA GLN A 4 4.91 -5.51 -23.45
C GLN A 4 5.10 -4.79 -22.11
N ALA A 5 5.95 -3.76 -22.12
CA ALA A 5 6.16 -2.92 -20.95
C ALA A 5 4.81 -2.38 -20.44
N LEU A 6 4.57 -2.47 -19.12
CA LEU A 6 3.35 -1.99 -18.47
C LEU A 6 3.28 -0.46 -18.55
N SER A 7 2.79 0.03 -19.69
CA SER A 7 2.78 1.44 -20.04
C SER A 7 1.71 1.73 -21.06
N ILE A 8 1.15 2.95 -21.00
CA ILE A 8 0.21 3.46 -21.99
C ILE A 8 0.66 4.83 -22.49
N ASP A 9 0.22 5.18 -23.70
CA ASP A 9 0.43 6.49 -24.30
C ASP A 9 -0.77 7.44 -24.10
N LEU A 10 -0.62 8.69 -24.57
CA LEU A 10 -1.67 9.71 -24.47
C LEU A 10 -2.94 9.33 -25.23
N ASP A 11 -2.81 8.69 -26.40
CA ASP A 11 -3.96 8.26 -27.22
C ASP A 11 -4.76 7.16 -26.53
N GLN A 12 -4.08 6.22 -25.89
CA GLN A 12 -4.68 5.19 -25.05
C GLN A 12 -5.40 5.80 -23.85
N ALA A 13 -4.78 6.76 -23.15
CA ALA A 13 -5.42 7.47 -22.05
C ALA A 13 -6.65 8.27 -22.52
N GLN A 14 -6.58 8.93 -23.68
CA GLN A 14 -7.69 9.67 -24.27
C GLN A 14 -8.88 8.75 -24.55
N ARG A 15 -8.65 7.56 -25.12
CA ARG A 15 -9.73 6.58 -25.37
C ARG A 15 -10.44 6.15 -24.08
N VAL A 16 -9.71 6.02 -22.98
CA VAL A 16 -10.28 5.72 -21.65
C VAL A 16 -11.13 6.88 -21.14
N VAL A 17 -10.61 8.11 -21.22
CA VAL A 17 -11.31 9.34 -20.83
C VAL A 17 -12.59 9.54 -21.64
N ASP A 18 -12.54 9.38 -22.95
CA ASP A 18 -13.68 9.57 -23.86
C ASP A 18 -14.84 8.61 -23.56
N LYS A 19 -14.51 7.36 -23.18
CA LYS A 19 -15.51 6.34 -22.85
C LYS A 19 -16.24 6.66 -21.54
N HIS A 20 -15.50 7.08 -20.50
CA HIS A 20 -16.03 7.14 -19.14
C HIS A 20 -16.45 8.54 -18.70
N PHE A 21 -15.97 9.58 -19.36
CA PHE A 21 -16.39 10.97 -19.14
C PHE A 21 -17.08 11.53 -20.39
N PRO A 22 -18.14 10.86 -20.91
CA PRO A 22 -18.79 11.29 -22.14
C PRO A 22 -19.34 12.70 -21.95
N HIS A 23 -20.04 13.03 -20.88
CA HIS A 23 -20.67 14.35 -20.71
C HIS A 23 -19.69 15.54 -20.60
N GLU A 24 -18.42 15.28 -20.34
CA GLU A 24 -17.37 16.30 -20.43
C GLU A 24 -16.97 16.58 -21.89
N HIS A 25 -17.44 15.75 -22.86
CA HIS A 25 -17.48 15.72 -24.35
C HIS A 25 -16.35 16.40 -25.15
N ARG A 26 -15.36 16.89 -24.46
CA ARG A 26 -14.46 17.95 -24.88
C ARG A 26 -13.18 17.93 -24.04
N SER A 27 -13.05 17.06 -23.04
CA SER A 27 -11.81 17.00 -22.28
C SER A 27 -10.72 16.32 -23.09
N THR A 28 -9.64 17.04 -23.40
CA THR A 28 -8.44 16.48 -24.03
C THR A 28 -7.42 16.17 -22.95
N VAL A 29 -6.80 14.99 -23.02
CA VAL A 29 -5.69 14.61 -22.16
C VAL A 29 -4.51 15.51 -22.49
N ALA A 30 -4.16 16.36 -21.54
CA ALA A 30 -3.08 17.34 -21.67
C ALA A 30 -1.74 16.76 -21.26
N ALA A 31 -1.76 15.93 -20.20
CA ALA A 31 -0.60 15.26 -19.69
C ALA A 31 -0.98 13.92 -19.08
N LEU A 32 -0.04 12.98 -19.17
CA LEU A 32 -0.13 11.65 -18.57
C LEU A 32 1.15 11.45 -17.75
N ILE A 33 1.05 11.60 -16.45
CA ILE A 33 2.20 11.57 -15.53
C ILE A 33 2.15 10.25 -14.77
N ALA A 34 3.13 9.38 -14.99
CA ALA A 34 3.29 8.20 -14.15
C ALA A 34 3.67 8.65 -12.73
N LEU A 35 2.92 8.20 -11.74
CA LEU A 35 3.29 8.44 -10.35
C LEU A 35 4.54 7.64 -10.03
N GLN A 36 5.56 8.32 -9.51
CA GLN A 36 6.73 7.69 -8.95
C GLN A 36 6.40 7.36 -7.50
N ASP A 37 6.03 6.12 -7.27
CA ASP A 37 5.75 5.62 -5.94
C ASP A 37 6.97 4.83 -5.45
N THR A 38 7.67 5.42 -4.48
CA THR A 38 8.81 4.81 -3.80
C THR A 38 8.39 4.07 -2.53
N GLY A 39 7.09 3.84 -2.31
CA GLY A 39 6.51 3.08 -1.21
C GLY A 39 6.59 1.58 -1.39
N TYR A 40 5.85 0.82 -0.58
CA TYR A 40 5.82 -0.65 -0.65
C TYR A 40 4.72 -1.19 -1.57
N SER A 41 3.73 -0.37 -1.88
CA SER A 41 2.55 -0.70 -2.69
C SER A 41 2.83 -0.72 -4.20
N HIS A 42 3.91 -0.06 -4.63
CA HIS A 42 4.34 -0.01 -6.02
C HIS A 42 4.98 -1.32 -6.48
N THR A 43 4.38 -1.96 -7.50
CA THR A 43 4.89 -3.21 -8.07
C THR A 43 5.14 -3.08 -9.57
N SER A 44 5.87 -4.04 -10.16
CA SER A 44 6.08 -4.09 -11.61
C SER A 44 4.83 -4.53 -12.39
N ASP A 45 3.76 -4.93 -11.69
CA ASP A 45 2.52 -5.46 -12.27
C ASP A 45 1.37 -4.45 -12.26
N ILE A 46 1.51 -3.35 -11.52
CA ILE A 46 0.54 -2.25 -11.46
C ILE A 46 1.25 -0.93 -11.70
N LYS A 47 0.62 -0.03 -12.46
CA LYS A 47 1.12 1.34 -12.64
C LYS A 47 0.00 2.35 -12.57
N THR A 48 0.22 3.42 -11.83
CA THR A 48 -0.76 4.50 -11.64
C THR A 48 -0.29 5.78 -12.30
N TYR A 49 -1.20 6.43 -13.03
CA TYR A 49 -0.98 7.69 -13.69
C TYR A 49 -1.92 8.76 -13.15
N VAL A 50 -1.46 10.01 -13.17
CA VAL A 50 -2.33 11.19 -13.13
C VAL A 50 -2.58 11.64 -14.56
N VAL A 51 -3.85 11.77 -14.93
CA VAL A 51 -4.29 12.20 -16.24
C VAL A 51 -4.84 13.62 -16.11
N ASP A 52 -4.08 14.61 -16.57
CA ASP A 52 -4.49 16.01 -16.54
C ASP A 52 -5.40 16.30 -17.74
N LEU A 53 -6.54 16.95 -17.51
CA LEU A 53 -7.55 17.22 -18.53
C LEU A 53 -7.68 18.70 -18.84
N LEU A 54 -7.73 19.03 -20.14
CA LEU A 54 -8.05 20.34 -20.68
C LEU A 54 -9.47 20.35 -21.22
N LYS A 55 -10.26 21.35 -20.82
CA LYS A 55 -11.58 21.58 -21.41
C LYS A 55 -11.45 21.98 -22.89
N SER A 56 -12.17 21.34 -23.81
CA SER A 56 -12.01 21.60 -25.26
C SER A 56 -12.24 23.06 -25.59
N GLY A 57 -11.38 23.57 -26.48
CA GLY A 57 -11.40 24.95 -26.92
C GLY A 57 -10.87 25.93 -25.87
N SER A 58 -10.49 25.45 -24.68
CA SER A 58 -9.76 26.26 -23.72
C SER A 58 -8.27 26.26 -24.05
N THR A 59 -7.68 27.46 -24.04
CA THR A 59 -6.23 27.65 -24.00
C THR A 59 -5.71 27.79 -22.56
N SER A 60 -6.60 27.73 -21.56
CA SER A 60 -6.22 27.77 -20.15
C SER A 60 -5.45 26.51 -19.76
N ALA A 61 -4.66 26.59 -18.70
CA ALA A 61 -4.05 25.41 -18.09
C ALA A 61 -5.11 24.36 -17.68
N PRO A 62 -4.71 23.07 -17.55
CA PRO A 62 -5.57 22.03 -16.98
C PRO A 62 -6.07 22.46 -15.60
N THR A 63 -7.30 22.04 -15.26
CA THR A 63 -7.90 22.37 -13.95
C THR A 63 -8.46 21.14 -13.24
N THR A 64 -8.52 20.01 -13.93
CA THR A 64 -9.03 18.75 -13.40
C THR A 64 -8.12 17.60 -13.78
N SER A 65 -8.14 16.56 -12.96
CA SER A 65 -7.39 15.33 -13.19
C SER A 65 -8.11 14.12 -12.66
N CYS A 66 -7.73 12.95 -13.14
CA CYS A 66 -8.09 11.68 -12.54
C CYS A 66 -6.87 10.76 -12.43
N PHE A 67 -7.00 9.72 -11.62
CA PHE A 67 -6.02 8.65 -11.55
C PHE A 67 -6.45 7.49 -12.46
N LEU A 68 -5.49 6.97 -13.21
CA LEU A 68 -5.64 5.79 -14.04
C LEU A 68 -4.64 4.73 -13.58
N THR A 69 -5.14 3.68 -12.94
CA THR A 69 -4.33 2.54 -12.51
C THR A 69 -4.49 1.41 -13.52
N ILE A 70 -3.40 0.92 -14.10
CA ILE A 70 -3.40 -0.19 -15.05
C ILE A 70 -2.70 -1.42 -14.45
N ALA A 71 -3.14 -2.60 -14.85
CA ALA A 71 -2.50 -3.87 -14.48
C ALA A 71 -2.53 -4.87 -15.63
N ARG A 72 -1.57 -5.80 -15.61
CA ARG A 72 -1.57 -6.92 -16.56
C ARG A 72 -2.83 -7.80 -16.37
N PRO A 73 -3.44 -8.31 -17.46
CA PRO A 73 -4.60 -9.20 -17.33
C PRO A 73 -4.30 -10.50 -16.60
N THR A 74 -3.10 -11.04 -16.85
CA THR A 74 -2.57 -12.22 -16.17
C THR A 74 -1.51 -11.75 -15.17
N PRO A 75 -1.69 -11.97 -13.87
CA PRO A 75 -0.69 -11.59 -12.87
C PRO A 75 0.58 -12.43 -13.06
N SER A 76 1.72 -11.88 -12.63
CA SER A 76 2.96 -12.64 -12.55
C SER A 76 2.78 -13.86 -11.65
N VAL A 77 3.34 -15.01 -12.06
CA VAL A 77 3.38 -16.22 -11.22
C VAL A 77 4.42 -15.99 -10.14
N THR A 78 3.98 -15.43 -9.02
CA THR A 78 4.77 -15.27 -7.80
C THR A 78 4.07 -16.04 -6.68
N PRO A 79 4.82 -16.69 -5.76
CA PRO A 79 4.21 -17.45 -4.66
C PRO A 79 3.38 -16.56 -3.74
N TYR A 80 3.76 -15.29 -3.63
CA TYR A 80 2.96 -14.27 -3.00
C TYR A 80 2.11 -13.52 -4.03
N HIS A 81 0.85 -13.95 -4.19
CA HIS A 81 -0.07 -13.38 -5.16
C HIS A 81 -0.55 -11.98 -4.74
N GLN A 82 -0.45 -11.03 -5.68
CA GLN A 82 -1.05 -9.71 -5.57
C GLN A 82 -2.53 -9.78 -5.94
N SER A 83 -3.39 -9.01 -5.27
CA SER A 83 -4.80 -8.85 -5.61
C SER A 83 -4.96 -8.32 -7.03
N SER A 84 -5.86 -8.94 -7.80
CA SER A 84 -6.23 -8.47 -9.13
C SER A 84 -7.03 -7.16 -9.05
N LEU A 85 -7.06 -6.35 -10.11
CA LEU A 85 -7.85 -5.10 -10.12
C LEU A 85 -9.35 -5.31 -9.81
N PRO A 86 -10.02 -6.40 -10.24
CA PRO A 86 -11.37 -6.71 -9.78
C PRO A 86 -11.48 -6.84 -8.26
N LEU A 87 -10.52 -7.52 -7.63
CA LEU A 87 -10.50 -7.68 -6.19
C LEU A 87 -10.21 -6.34 -5.50
N VAL A 88 -9.26 -5.56 -6.03
CA VAL A 88 -8.99 -4.20 -5.56
C VAL A 88 -10.25 -3.34 -5.62
N ALA A 89 -10.99 -3.32 -6.74
CA ALA A 89 -12.27 -2.60 -6.84
C ALA A 89 -13.29 -3.03 -5.78
N LYS A 90 -13.43 -4.35 -5.53
CA LYS A 90 -14.30 -4.88 -4.47
C LYS A 90 -13.87 -4.35 -3.10
N LEU A 91 -12.59 -4.41 -2.78
CA LEU A 91 -12.04 -3.91 -1.51
C LEU A 91 -12.24 -2.40 -1.35
N LEU A 92 -12.00 -1.59 -2.38
CA LEU A 92 -12.25 -0.14 -2.34
C LEU A 92 -13.73 0.18 -2.10
N SER A 93 -14.64 -0.62 -2.68
CA SER A 93 -16.08 -0.50 -2.42
C SER A 93 -16.43 -0.81 -0.97
N LEU A 94 -15.84 -1.87 -0.39
CA LEU A 94 -16.00 -2.22 1.02
C LEU A 94 -15.50 -1.11 1.94
N ILE A 95 -14.30 -0.57 1.66
CA ILE A 95 -13.71 0.53 2.44
C ILE A 95 -14.63 1.76 2.37
N ARG A 96 -15.04 2.16 1.17
CA ARG A 96 -15.93 3.32 0.96
C ARG A 96 -17.27 3.17 1.68
N THR A 97 -17.82 1.96 1.71
CA THR A 97 -19.15 1.71 2.30
C THR A 97 -19.12 1.71 3.82
N ASN A 98 -18.00 1.32 4.43
CA ASN A 98 -17.90 1.11 5.87
C ASN A 98 -17.01 2.13 6.60
N THR A 99 -16.43 3.10 5.89
CA THR A 99 -15.53 4.10 6.48
C THR A 99 -15.79 5.50 5.91
N ALA A 100 -15.26 6.53 6.57
CA ALA A 100 -15.22 7.90 6.04
C ALA A 100 -13.90 8.21 5.30
N ILE A 101 -13.10 7.19 4.95
CA ILE A 101 -11.87 7.39 4.17
C ILE A 101 -12.27 7.95 2.80
N PRO A 102 -11.61 9.01 2.29
CA PRO A 102 -12.01 9.73 1.07
C PRO A 102 -11.66 8.97 -0.22
N ILE A 103 -11.98 7.68 -0.30
CA ILE A 103 -11.85 6.85 -1.49
C ILE A 103 -13.08 7.04 -2.36
N ARG A 104 -12.89 7.68 -3.52
CA ARG A 104 -13.98 7.88 -4.48
C ARG A 104 -14.24 6.63 -5.31
N GLU A 105 -15.44 6.52 -5.86
CA GLU A 105 -15.82 5.39 -6.69
C GLU A 105 -15.06 5.35 -8.01
N SER A 106 -14.21 4.33 -8.16
CA SER A 106 -13.47 4.06 -9.39
C SER A 106 -14.26 3.16 -10.34
N THR A 107 -14.13 3.42 -11.64
CA THR A 107 -14.66 2.55 -12.69
C THR A 107 -13.64 1.49 -13.06
N LEU A 108 -14.02 0.21 -12.96
CA LEU A 108 -13.23 -0.94 -13.40
C LEU A 108 -13.59 -1.33 -14.83
N ASP A 109 -12.58 -1.61 -15.65
CA ASP A 109 -12.75 -2.21 -16.97
C ASP A 109 -11.70 -3.31 -17.18
N THR A 110 -12.19 -4.52 -17.45
CA THR A 110 -11.39 -5.71 -17.75
C THR A 110 -11.60 -6.22 -19.18
N SER A 111 -12.28 -5.44 -20.03
CA SER A 111 -12.68 -5.87 -21.37
C SER A 111 -11.51 -5.92 -22.37
N LEU A 112 -10.40 -5.24 -22.07
CA LEU A 112 -9.24 -5.07 -22.96
C LEU A 112 -9.58 -4.37 -24.30
N SER A 113 -10.77 -3.77 -24.39
CA SER A 113 -11.28 -3.20 -25.65
C SER A 113 -10.64 -1.85 -26.01
N LEU A 114 -10.23 -1.07 -25.00
CA LEU A 114 -9.62 0.24 -25.19
C LEU A 114 -8.10 0.20 -25.15
N ILE A 115 -7.55 -0.55 -24.19
CA ILE A 115 -6.11 -0.69 -23.94
C ILE A 115 -5.83 -2.16 -23.61
N PRO A 116 -4.59 -2.66 -23.83
CA PRO A 116 -4.23 -4.06 -23.60
C PRO A 116 -4.03 -4.41 -22.11
N PHE A 117 -4.69 -3.69 -21.20
CA PHE A 117 -4.56 -3.82 -19.75
C PHE A 117 -5.93 -3.76 -19.08
N HIS A 118 -6.05 -4.41 -17.92
CA HIS A 118 -7.15 -4.08 -16.99
C HIS A 118 -6.87 -2.69 -16.40
N TYR A 119 -7.92 -1.93 -16.09
CA TYR A 119 -7.72 -0.63 -15.45
C TYR A 119 -8.82 -0.22 -14.47
N LEU A 120 -8.42 0.61 -13.51
CA LEU A 120 -9.27 1.39 -12.61
C LEU A 120 -9.11 2.87 -12.93
N LEU A 121 -10.23 3.56 -13.17
CA LEU A 121 -10.28 4.99 -13.42
C LEU A 121 -10.98 5.69 -12.25
N SER A 122 -10.30 6.61 -11.58
CA SER A 122 -10.91 7.45 -10.55
C SER A 122 -11.82 8.52 -11.17
N PRO A 123 -12.79 9.08 -10.43
CA PRO A 123 -13.54 10.21 -10.92
C PRO A 123 -12.66 11.47 -10.98
N LEU A 124 -13.16 12.49 -11.68
CA LEU A 124 -12.48 13.78 -11.82
C LEU A 124 -12.31 14.47 -10.46
N SER A 125 -11.14 15.06 -10.29
CA SER A 125 -10.74 15.80 -9.09
C SER A 125 -10.29 17.21 -9.47
N PRO A 126 -10.58 18.23 -8.63
CA PRO A 126 -10.32 19.63 -8.92
C PRO A 126 -8.86 20.03 -8.63
N PHE A 127 -7.92 19.24 -9.11
CA PHE A 127 -6.49 19.49 -9.01
C PHE A 127 -5.79 19.03 -10.30
N THR A 128 -4.54 19.44 -10.47
CA THR A 128 -3.64 18.96 -11.53
C THR A 128 -2.48 18.17 -10.94
N SER A 129 -1.81 17.36 -11.76
CA SER A 129 -0.57 16.68 -11.38
C SER A 129 0.48 17.61 -10.76
N SER A 130 0.60 18.83 -11.29
CA SER A 130 1.54 19.85 -10.81
C SER A 130 1.15 20.51 -9.47
N SER A 131 -0.07 20.28 -8.99
CA SER A 131 -0.59 20.88 -7.75
C SER A 131 -0.63 19.90 -6.57
N ILE A 132 -0.23 18.65 -6.81
CA ILE A 132 -0.14 17.61 -5.80
C ILE A 132 1.29 17.15 -5.63
N VAL A 133 1.60 16.67 -4.43
CA VAL A 133 2.90 16.06 -4.09
C VAL A 133 2.66 14.92 -3.10
N SER A 134 3.52 13.90 -3.10
CA SER A 134 3.46 12.86 -2.08
C SER A 134 3.79 13.44 -0.70
N LEU A 135 3.20 12.86 0.35
CA LEU A 135 3.39 13.31 1.72
C LEU A 135 4.88 13.28 2.16
N PRO A 136 5.67 12.23 1.86
CA PRO A 136 7.10 12.22 2.18
C PRO A 136 7.86 13.36 1.50
N ALA A 137 7.57 13.65 0.22
CA ALA A 137 8.22 14.73 -0.51
C ALA A 137 7.84 16.11 0.03
N ALA A 138 6.59 16.31 0.45
CA ALA A 138 6.16 17.54 1.12
C ALA A 138 6.87 17.77 2.46
N ARG A 139 7.06 16.70 3.24
CA ARG A 139 7.80 16.73 4.51
C ARG A 139 9.27 17.05 4.28
N ALA A 140 9.92 16.32 3.37
CA ALA A 140 11.34 16.48 3.05
C ALA A 140 11.68 17.88 2.51
N SER A 141 10.75 18.50 1.78
CA SER A 141 10.91 19.86 1.25
C SER A 141 10.56 20.97 2.26
N GLY A 142 10.10 20.62 3.47
CA GLY A 142 9.72 21.60 4.50
C GLY A 142 8.48 22.43 4.12
N GLN A 143 7.63 21.94 3.21
CA GLN A 143 6.45 22.66 2.73
C GLN A 143 5.27 22.60 3.71
N LEU A 144 5.34 21.72 4.72
CA LEU A 144 4.30 21.53 5.73
C LEU A 144 4.68 22.19 7.05
N SER A 145 3.81 23.07 7.55
CA SER A 145 3.90 23.55 8.94
C SER A 145 3.75 22.40 9.94
N ASP A 146 4.32 22.55 11.14
CA ASP A 146 4.19 21.54 12.21
C ASP A 146 2.73 21.21 12.52
N LYS A 147 1.85 22.22 12.51
CA LYS A 147 0.41 22.04 12.70
C LYS A 147 -0.18 21.15 11.60
N ALA A 148 0.14 21.42 10.34
CA ALA A 148 -0.34 20.63 9.21
C ALA A 148 0.16 19.17 9.27
N GLN A 149 1.43 18.95 9.64
CA GLN A 149 1.98 17.61 9.82
C GLN A 149 1.22 16.82 10.89
N LEU A 150 0.99 17.43 12.06
CA LEU A 150 0.23 16.82 13.14
C LEU A 150 -1.23 16.53 12.75
N SER A 151 -1.88 17.46 12.02
CA SER A 151 -3.25 17.26 11.54
C SER A 151 -3.35 16.14 10.51
N ILE A 152 -2.37 16.02 9.61
CA ILE A 152 -2.30 14.90 8.65
C ILE A 152 -2.09 13.58 9.38
N ASP A 153 -1.15 13.51 10.32
CA ASP A 153 -0.91 12.30 11.12
C ASP A 153 -2.17 11.87 11.87
N LEU A 154 -2.83 12.80 12.56
CA LEU A 154 -4.09 12.55 13.27
C LEU A 154 -5.17 12.01 12.34
N LEU A 155 -5.29 12.59 11.14
CA LEU A 155 -6.28 12.17 10.15
C LEU A 155 -5.97 10.79 9.57
N LEU A 156 -4.71 10.51 9.22
CA LEU A 156 -4.28 9.20 8.71
C LEU A 156 -4.47 8.12 9.76
N GLY A 157 -4.15 8.40 11.02
CA GLY A 157 -4.46 7.53 12.15
C GLY A 157 -5.96 7.23 12.20
N ALA A 158 -6.80 8.26 12.17
CA ALA A 158 -8.26 8.10 12.22
C ALA A 158 -8.83 7.31 11.04
N PHE A 159 -8.28 7.47 9.83
CA PHE A 159 -8.63 6.65 8.68
C PHE A 159 -8.26 5.19 8.90
N LEU A 160 -7.07 4.90 9.39
CA LEU A 160 -6.62 3.53 9.62
C LEU A 160 -7.42 2.86 10.76
N GLY A 161 -7.77 3.60 11.81
CA GLY A 161 -8.65 3.13 12.88
C GLY A 161 -10.03 2.74 12.34
N GLN A 162 -10.60 3.58 11.47
CA GLN A 162 -11.88 3.29 10.81
C GLN A 162 -11.78 2.09 9.87
N LEU A 163 -10.68 1.94 9.12
CA LEU A 163 -10.46 0.78 8.25
C LEU A 163 -10.53 -0.51 9.06
N HIS A 164 -9.74 -0.60 10.13
CA HIS A 164 -9.63 -1.83 10.91
C HIS A 164 -10.89 -2.14 11.73
N ASN A 165 -11.57 -1.12 12.22
CA ASN A 165 -12.80 -1.31 13.00
C ASN A 165 -14.04 -1.52 12.11
N GLY A 166 -14.08 -0.88 10.93
CA GLY A 166 -15.25 -0.88 10.05
C GLY A 166 -15.23 -1.95 8.97
N VAL A 167 -14.05 -2.44 8.58
CA VAL A 167 -13.90 -3.42 7.49
C VAL A 167 -13.28 -4.70 8.07
N GLN A 168 -14.14 -5.61 8.51
CA GLN A 168 -13.76 -6.86 9.16
C GLN A 168 -14.25 -8.07 8.37
N ASN A 169 -13.74 -9.25 8.71
CA ASN A 169 -14.13 -10.51 8.09
C ASN A 169 -14.21 -11.64 9.13
N ASP A 170 -14.89 -12.73 8.78
CA ASP A 170 -15.05 -13.89 9.66
C ASP A 170 -13.80 -14.80 9.71
N TRP A 171 -12.86 -14.57 8.80
CA TRP A 171 -11.65 -15.40 8.67
C TRP A 171 -10.41 -14.59 8.26
N TYR A 172 -9.23 -15.14 8.58
CA TYR A 172 -7.90 -14.60 8.30
C TYR A 172 -7.34 -15.08 6.95
N GLY A 173 -6.56 -14.22 6.29
CA GLY A 173 -5.81 -14.57 5.08
C GLY A 173 -6.06 -13.63 3.92
N ARG A 174 -5.86 -14.12 2.69
CA ARG A 174 -5.95 -13.29 1.47
C ARG A 174 -7.41 -13.06 1.09
N PRO A 175 -7.85 -11.83 0.79
CA PRO A 175 -9.20 -11.58 0.29
C PRO A 175 -9.47 -12.31 -1.03
N THR A 176 -10.72 -12.70 -1.22
CA THR A 176 -11.19 -13.41 -2.42
C THR A 176 -12.31 -12.62 -3.11
N LEU A 177 -12.49 -12.87 -4.40
CA LEU A 177 -13.60 -12.31 -5.16
C LEU A 177 -14.94 -12.92 -4.74
N GLU A 178 -14.93 -14.18 -4.34
CA GLU A 178 -16.11 -14.90 -3.88
C GLU A 178 -16.49 -14.43 -2.47
N ASP A 179 -17.77 -14.18 -2.24
CA ASP A 179 -18.32 -13.91 -0.91
C ASP A 179 -18.53 -15.25 -0.19
N THR A 180 -17.44 -15.83 0.32
CA THR A 180 -17.49 -17.08 1.08
C THR A 180 -17.57 -16.78 2.58
N GLN A 181 -18.55 -17.39 3.26
CA GLN A 181 -18.67 -17.35 4.72
C GLN A 181 -17.64 -18.24 5.43
N THR A 182 -16.90 -19.06 4.67
CA THR A 182 -15.87 -19.97 5.18
C THR A 182 -14.52 -19.60 4.59
N PRO A 183 -13.42 -19.79 5.34
CA PRO A 183 -12.09 -19.58 4.81
C PRO A 183 -11.80 -20.55 3.67
N PRO A 184 -10.91 -20.18 2.73
CA PRO A 184 -10.43 -21.09 1.68
C PRO A 184 -9.64 -22.30 2.20
N SER A 185 -9.20 -22.24 3.47
CA SER A 185 -8.41 -23.29 4.13
C SER A 185 -8.68 -23.31 5.63
N ASP A 186 -8.46 -24.45 6.28
CA ASP A 186 -8.67 -24.62 7.74
C ASP A 186 -7.83 -23.66 8.59
N MET A 187 -6.67 -23.20 8.08
CA MET A 187 -5.79 -22.24 8.76
C MET A 187 -6.43 -20.85 8.96
N GLY A 188 -7.47 -20.52 8.19
CA GLY A 188 -8.10 -19.20 8.19
C GLY A 188 -8.86 -18.84 9.47
N TYR A 189 -8.98 -19.76 10.43
CA TYR A 189 -9.60 -19.48 11.74
C TYR A 189 -8.60 -19.06 12.82
N SER A 190 -7.30 -19.21 12.57
CA SER A 190 -6.23 -18.81 13.50
C SER A 190 -5.29 -17.84 12.81
N TRP A 191 -5.15 -16.64 13.38
CA TRP A 191 -4.20 -15.68 12.85
C TRP A 191 -2.76 -16.20 12.94
N GLN A 192 -2.41 -16.90 14.02
CA GLN A 192 -1.09 -17.50 14.17
C GLN A 192 -0.80 -18.46 13.01
N GLU A 193 -1.69 -19.41 12.73
CA GLU A 193 -1.50 -20.38 11.64
C GLU A 193 -1.46 -19.70 10.26
N THR A 194 -2.37 -18.75 10.02
CA THR A 194 -2.42 -17.99 8.77
C THR A 194 -1.14 -17.20 8.54
N PHE A 195 -0.68 -16.44 9.55
CA PHE A 195 0.52 -15.63 9.45
C PHE A 195 1.76 -16.49 9.26
N THR A 196 1.94 -17.55 10.06
CA THR A 196 3.12 -18.41 9.95
C THR A 196 3.14 -19.18 8.63
N GLY A 197 1.99 -19.63 8.14
CA GLY A 197 1.89 -20.24 6.81
C GLY A 197 2.31 -19.29 5.70
N CYS A 198 1.83 -18.04 5.71
CA CYS A 198 2.24 -17.02 4.73
C CYS A 198 3.74 -16.70 4.81
N LEU A 199 4.28 -16.62 6.03
CA LEU A 199 5.70 -16.36 6.25
C LEU A 199 6.58 -17.52 5.76
N ASP A 200 6.18 -18.76 6.04
CA ASP A 200 6.89 -19.97 5.62
C ASP A 200 6.90 -20.13 4.09
N GLU A 201 5.80 -19.80 3.40
CA GLU A 201 5.75 -19.77 1.93
C GLU A 201 6.81 -18.83 1.34
N LEU A 202 6.93 -17.62 1.91
CA LEU A 202 7.91 -16.63 1.48
C LEU A 202 9.34 -17.07 1.79
N LEU A 203 9.59 -17.59 2.99
CA LEU A 203 10.90 -18.09 3.41
C LEU A 203 11.34 -19.25 2.51
N ALA A 204 10.47 -20.22 2.25
CA ALA A 204 10.76 -21.36 1.37
C ALA A 204 11.06 -20.91 -0.06
N HIS A 205 10.35 -19.89 -0.56
CA HIS A 205 10.63 -19.34 -1.88
C HIS A 205 12.01 -18.69 -1.96
N VAL A 206 12.37 -17.83 -0.99
CA VAL A 206 13.69 -17.19 -0.95
C VAL A 206 14.80 -18.24 -0.74
N GLU A 207 14.57 -19.24 0.11
CA GLU A 207 15.50 -20.36 0.37
C GLU A 207 15.79 -21.17 -0.90
N SER A 208 14.78 -21.38 -1.74
CA SER A 208 14.94 -22.11 -3.00
C SER A 208 15.82 -21.40 -4.04
N ASP A 209 16.05 -20.09 -3.89
CA ASP A 209 16.75 -19.27 -4.88
C ASP A 209 17.67 -18.19 -4.25
N GLU A 210 18.28 -18.49 -3.11
CA GLU A 210 19.14 -17.55 -2.34
C GLU A 210 20.22 -16.87 -3.19
N ALA A 211 20.85 -17.65 -4.08
CA ALA A 211 21.89 -17.17 -4.97
C ALA A 211 21.39 -16.04 -5.89
N ALA A 212 20.16 -16.12 -6.38
CA ALA A 212 19.59 -15.12 -7.27
C ALA A 212 19.15 -13.86 -6.52
N TYR A 213 18.77 -13.98 -5.24
CA TYR A 213 18.55 -12.85 -4.34
C TYR A 213 19.85 -12.22 -3.81
N GLY A 214 20.99 -12.92 -3.99
CA GLY A 214 22.31 -12.45 -3.56
C GLY A 214 22.39 -12.27 -2.06
N MET A 215 21.78 -13.18 -1.30
CA MET A 215 21.77 -13.17 0.16
C MET A 215 21.78 -14.60 0.71
N SER A 216 22.17 -14.77 1.96
CA SER A 216 21.99 -16.02 2.68
C SER A 216 21.37 -15.74 4.04
N LEU A 217 20.22 -16.33 4.32
CA LEU A 217 19.49 -16.16 5.57
C LEU A 217 19.78 -17.31 6.54
N PRO A 218 19.84 -17.05 7.86
CA PRO A 218 20.03 -18.09 8.85
C PRO A 218 18.69 -18.82 9.13
N TYR A 219 18.18 -19.59 8.16
CA TYR A 219 16.83 -20.18 8.25
C TYR A 219 16.59 -21.05 9.48
N THR A 220 17.60 -21.78 9.93
CA THR A 220 17.51 -22.57 11.17
C THR A 220 17.21 -21.68 12.38
N ASP A 221 17.91 -20.54 12.49
CA ASP A 221 17.71 -19.58 13.57
C ASP A 221 16.34 -18.90 13.44
N ILE A 222 15.95 -18.48 12.24
CA ILE A 222 14.62 -17.89 11.98
C ILE A 222 13.51 -18.85 12.44
N ARG A 223 13.56 -20.12 12.02
CA ARG A 223 12.58 -21.14 12.41
C ARG A 223 12.59 -21.41 13.91
N GLN A 224 13.76 -21.40 14.55
CA GLN A 224 13.88 -21.51 16.00
C GLN A 224 13.22 -20.34 16.72
N TYR A 225 13.47 -19.10 16.28
CA TYR A 225 12.88 -17.91 16.88
C TYR A 225 11.35 -17.88 16.66
N LEU A 226 10.89 -18.30 15.48
CA LEU A 226 9.46 -18.40 15.17
C LEU A 226 8.78 -19.45 16.06
N SER A 227 9.40 -20.60 16.26
CA SER A 227 8.90 -21.65 17.16
C SER A 227 8.73 -21.15 18.60
N ARG A 228 9.68 -20.31 19.08
CA ARG A 228 9.58 -19.67 20.39
C ARG A 228 8.42 -18.67 20.46
N ALA A 229 8.23 -17.88 19.41
CA ALA A 229 7.12 -16.93 19.31
C ALA A 229 5.76 -17.65 19.32
N ILE A 230 5.62 -18.70 18.52
CA ILE A 230 4.42 -19.57 18.48
C ILE A 230 4.16 -20.18 19.86
N GLY A 231 5.17 -20.79 20.47
CA GLY A 231 5.04 -21.43 21.79
C GLY A 231 4.73 -20.45 22.94
N SER A 232 4.95 -19.15 22.72
CA SER A 232 4.58 -18.09 23.67
C SER A 232 3.24 -17.42 23.30
N PHE A 233 2.51 -18.00 22.34
CA PHE A 233 1.23 -17.51 21.83
C PHE A 233 1.31 -16.09 21.29
N LEU A 234 2.47 -15.67 20.75
CA LEU A 234 2.75 -14.28 20.37
C LEU A 234 1.68 -13.69 19.45
N PHE A 235 1.07 -14.51 18.59
CA PHE A 235 0.12 -14.10 17.56
C PHE A 235 -1.36 -14.40 17.90
N ASP A 236 -1.65 -15.03 19.05
CA ASP A 236 -3.01 -15.47 19.40
C ASP A 236 -3.90 -14.38 20.04
N ASP A 237 -3.38 -13.16 20.18
CA ASP A 237 -4.07 -11.98 20.71
C ASP A 237 -4.93 -11.24 19.67
N VAL A 238 -5.07 -11.81 18.47
CA VAL A 238 -5.91 -11.25 17.41
C VAL A 238 -7.23 -11.98 17.39
N GLU A 239 -8.29 -11.28 17.80
CA GLU A 239 -9.63 -11.86 17.93
C GLU A 239 -10.45 -11.70 16.64
N VAL A 240 -10.30 -10.56 15.96
CA VAL A 240 -11.13 -10.20 14.80
C VAL A 240 -10.24 -9.86 13.59
N PRO A 241 -10.35 -10.60 12.47
CA PRO A 241 -9.69 -10.27 11.22
C PRO A 241 -10.14 -8.90 10.69
N SER A 242 -9.19 -7.98 10.58
CA SER A 242 -9.41 -6.64 10.02
C SER A 242 -8.82 -6.56 8.62
N LEU A 243 -9.37 -5.71 7.74
CA LEU A 243 -8.75 -5.44 6.45
C LEU A 243 -7.48 -4.62 6.66
N ILE A 244 -6.34 -5.21 6.35
CA ILE A 244 -5.03 -4.57 6.38
C ILE A 244 -4.67 -4.18 4.94
N TRP A 245 -4.30 -2.93 4.68
CA TRP A 245 -3.69 -2.49 3.43
C TRP A 245 -2.28 -3.11 3.23
N PHE A 246 -1.57 -3.31 4.34
CA PHE A 246 -0.29 -4.00 4.50
C PHE A 246 0.89 -3.27 3.87
N THR A 247 0.85 -2.99 2.56
CA THR A 247 1.88 -2.22 1.86
C THR A 247 1.57 -0.73 1.74
N GLY A 248 0.43 -0.29 2.26
CA GLY A 248 0.06 1.12 2.30
C GLY A 248 1.03 1.94 3.14
N SER A 249 1.48 3.06 2.59
CA SER A 249 2.47 3.93 3.22
C SER A 249 2.20 5.40 2.93
N GLU A 250 3.00 6.29 3.51
CA GLU A 250 2.88 7.73 3.25
C GLU A 250 3.11 8.08 1.76
N ASP A 251 3.86 7.26 1.03
CA ASP A 251 4.04 7.41 -0.43
C ASP A 251 2.72 7.31 -1.22
N ASP A 252 1.71 6.62 -0.66
CA ASP A 252 0.36 6.52 -1.25
C ASP A 252 -0.52 7.74 -0.94
N ILE A 253 -0.04 8.69 -0.14
CA ILE A 253 -0.79 9.87 0.29
C ILE A 253 -0.31 11.09 -0.47
N TYR A 254 -1.22 11.71 -1.23
CA TYR A 254 -0.94 12.92 -1.99
C TYR A 254 -1.68 14.09 -1.35
N ILE A 255 -0.98 15.21 -1.18
CA ILE A 255 -1.54 16.43 -0.63
C ILE A 255 -1.56 17.52 -1.70
N THR A 256 -2.49 18.47 -1.57
CA THR A 256 -2.46 19.69 -2.39
C THR A 256 -1.43 20.67 -1.83
N LEU A 257 -0.66 21.27 -2.72
CA LEU A 257 0.19 22.41 -2.39
C LEU A 257 -0.57 23.72 -2.58
N PRO A 258 -0.37 24.72 -1.71
CA PRO A 258 -0.88 26.06 -1.97
C PRO A 258 -0.33 26.57 -3.30
N SER A 259 -1.20 26.89 -4.26
CA SER A 259 -0.77 27.56 -5.48
C SER A 259 -0.11 28.89 -5.14
N SER A 260 1.07 29.15 -5.73
CA SER A 260 1.84 30.39 -5.54
C SER A 260 1.05 31.67 -5.84
N SER A 261 -0.05 31.57 -6.58
CA SER A 261 -0.98 32.65 -6.94
C SER A 261 -2.19 32.81 -6.00
N GLN A 262 -2.35 31.95 -4.99
CA GLN A 262 -3.35 32.09 -3.93
C GLN A 262 -2.70 32.14 -2.54
N VAL A 263 -1.80 33.10 -2.35
CA VAL A 263 -1.40 33.56 -1.01
C VAL A 263 -2.55 34.42 -0.47
N LYS A 264 -3.65 33.78 -0.06
CA LYS A 264 -4.57 34.35 0.92
C LYS A 264 -4.25 33.66 2.24
N GLU A 265 -4.03 34.46 3.28
CA GLU A 265 -3.53 34.12 4.63
C GLU A 265 -4.34 33.06 5.41
N SER A 266 -5.24 32.30 4.78
CA SER A 266 -6.18 31.40 5.44
C SER A 266 -6.31 30.00 4.83
N ALA A 267 -5.58 29.65 3.77
CA ALA A 267 -5.55 28.26 3.29
C ALA A 267 -4.47 27.51 4.06
N GLU A 268 -4.87 26.69 5.05
CA GLU A 268 -3.93 25.80 5.73
C GLU A 268 -3.25 24.89 4.67
N PRO A 269 -1.92 24.94 4.52
CA PRO A 269 -1.22 24.08 3.57
C PRO A 269 -1.42 22.61 3.93
N GLY A 270 -1.65 21.75 2.93
CA GLY A 270 -1.58 20.31 3.09
C GLY A 270 -2.90 19.61 3.44
N THR A 271 -3.93 19.78 2.60
CA THR A 271 -5.09 18.87 2.63
C THR A 271 -4.78 17.62 1.82
N ILE A 272 -5.16 16.44 2.31
CA ILE A 272 -5.07 15.18 1.55
C ILE A 272 -5.91 15.32 0.27
N ALA A 273 -5.23 15.39 -0.87
CA ALA A 273 -5.82 15.48 -2.20
C ALA A 273 -6.33 14.13 -2.66
N ALA A 274 -5.54 13.09 -2.39
CA ALA A 274 -5.83 11.72 -2.78
C ALA A 274 -5.12 10.71 -1.89
N ILE A 275 -5.75 9.55 -1.77
CA ILE A 275 -5.17 8.33 -1.22
C ILE A 275 -5.16 7.35 -2.39
N LEU A 276 -3.98 6.88 -2.80
CA LEU A 276 -3.90 5.97 -3.93
C LEU A 276 -4.56 4.63 -3.57
N PRO A 277 -5.39 4.06 -4.47
CA PRO A 277 -6.16 2.85 -4.18
C PRO A 277 -5.33 1.56 -4.28
N ASN A 278 -4.08 1.57 -3.84
CA ASN A 278 -3.12 0.49 -4.07
C ASN A 278 -3.22 -0.63 -3.01
N VAL A 279 -4.41 -1.21 -2.81
CA VAL A 279 -4.66 -2.31 -1.86
C VAL A 279 -4.29 -3.69 -2.44
N GLY A 280 -3.23 -3.74 -3.27
CA GLY A 280 -2.82 -4.94 -3.99
C GLY A 280 -2.28 -6.07 -3.10
N HIS A 281 -1.88 -5.75 -1.88
CA HIS A 281 -1.35 -6.72 -0.92
C HIS A 281 -2.21 -6.82 0.33
N ALA A 282 -3.48 -6.46 0.23
CA ALA A 282 -4.37 -6.46 1.36
C ALA A 282 -4.61 -7.86 1.93
N LEU A 283 -4.81 -7.93 3.24
CA LEU A 283 -4.99 -9.17 4.01
C LEU A 283 -6.08 -8.97 5.06
N TRP A 284 -6.80 -10.04 5.41
CA TRP A 284 -7.57 -10.14 6.64
C TRP A 284 -6.65 -10.63 7.75
N GLY A 285 -6.37 -9.78 8.75
CA GLY A 285 -5.33 -10.09 9.73
C GLY A 285 -5.27 -9.14 10.91
N ASP A 286 -4.11 -9.16 11.58
CA ASP A 286 -3.76 -8.22 12.65
C ASP A 286 -3.54 -6.79 12.12
N PRO A 287 -4.29 -5.79 12.62
CA PRO A 287 -4.02 -4.36 12.43
C PRO A 287 -2.56 -3.92 12.58
N LEU A 288 -1.80 -4.56 13.48
CA LEU A 288 -0.40 -4.23 13.72
C LEU A 288 0.50 -4.59 12.52
N LEU A 289 0.03 -5.37 11.54
CA LEU A 289 0.79 -5.72 10.33
C LEU A 289 1.00 -4.52 9.39
N GLU A 290 0.14 -3.50 9.44
CA GLU A 290 0.18 -2.34 8.54
C GLU A 290 1.56 -1.67 8.45
N ALA A 291 2.04 -1.34 7.25
CA ALA A 291 3.30 -0.60 7.10
C ALA A 291 3.24 0.79 7.77
N PHE A 292 2.08 1.46 7.81
CA PHE A 292 1.90 2.70 8.59
C PHE A 292 2.26 2.54 10.09
N MET A 293 2.14 1.34 10.66
CA MET A 293 2.46 1.08 12.07
C MET A 293 3.98 0.91 12.32
N MET A 294 4.84 0.99 11.30
CA MET A 294 6.30 0.83 11.45
C MET A 294 6.98 2.13 11.90
N GLY A 295 6.30 3.27 11.76
CA GLY A 295 6.91 4.57 12.00
C GLY A 295 8.10 4.82 11.09
N ASP A 296 9.10 5.53 11.61
CA ASP A 296 10.33 5.88 10.89
C ASP A 296 11.15 4.63 10.53
N THR A 297 11.49 4.49 9.25
CA THR A 297 12.25 3.37 8.69
C THR A 297 13.64 3.19 9.31
N SER A 298 14.21 4.25 9.89
CA SER A 298 15.46 4.17 10.64
C SER A 298 15.33 3.42 11.99
N ARG A 299 14.11 3.10 12.43
CA ARG A 299 13.81 2.55 13.76
C ARG A 299 13.02 1.24 13.74
N VAL A 300 12.96 0.58 12.58
CA VAL A 300 12.23 -0.69 12.37
C VAL A 300 12.66 -1.78 13.37
N ALA A 301 13.96 -1.85 13.68
CA ALA A 301 14.54 -2.80 14.63
C ALA A 301 14.06 -2.63 16.08
N GLU A 302 13.68 -1.41 16.45
CA GLU A 302 13.32 -1.04 17.83
C GLU A 302 11.84 -1.34 18.12
N GLY A 303 11.06 -1.72 17.10
CA GLY A 303 9.62 -1.93 17.20
C GLY A 303 8.87 -0.67 17.65
N ASN A 304 9.38 0.52 17.34
CA ASN A 304 8.70 1.76 17.67
C ASN A 304 7.56 2.02 16.69
N GLY A 305 6.46 2.53 17.22
CA GLY A 305 5.26 2.83 16.46
C GLY A 305 5.29 4.15 15.70
N PRO A 306 4.18 4.50 15.07
CA PRO A 306 4.01 5.79 14.40
C PRO A 306 3.98 6.95 15.40
N SER A 307 3.81 8.18 14.90
CA SER A 307 3.79 9.37 15.74
C SER A 307 2.65 9.32 16.78
N LYS A 308 2.78 10.11 17.86
CA LYS A 308 1.74 10.19 18.89
C LYS A 308 0.41 10.71 18.34
N ALA A 309 0.46 11.69 17.43
CA ALA A 309 -0.72 12.22 16.77
C ALA A 309 -1.42 11.15 15.93
N PHE A 310 -0.64 10.34 15.20
CA PHE A 310 -1.19 9.21 14.47
C PHE A 310 -1.90 8.22 15.40
N MET A 311 -1.27 7.81 16.50
CA MET A 311 -1.87 6.88 17.45
C MET A 311 -3.13 7.45 18.12
N GLU A 312 -3.14 8.73 18.45
CA GLU A 312 -4.34 9.42 18.95
C GLU A 312 -5.48 9.36 17.94
N GLY A 313 -5.17 9.65 16.68
CA GLY A 313 -6.11 9.54 15.57
C GLY A 313 -6.64 8.12 15.41
N TYR A 314 -5.76 7.13 15.46
CA TYR A 314 -6.10 5.72 15.34
C TYR A 314 -7.13 5.28 16.37
N VAL A 315 -6.93 5.64 17.64
CA VAL A 315 -7.90 5.37 18.71
C VAL A 315 -9.21 6.13 18.47
N ALA A 316 -9.14 7.41 18.07
CA ALA A 316 -10.33 8.21 17.76
C ALA A 316 -11.15 7.65 16.58
N GLY A 317 -10.49 6.96 15.63
CA GLY A 317 -11.11 6.24 14.52
C GLY A 317 -11.75 4.90 14.90
N GLY A 318 -11.68 4.49 16.17
CA GLY A 318 -12.19 3.21 16.66
C GLY A 318 -11.15 2.08 16.72
N GLY A 319 -9.88 2.38 16.42
CA GLY A 319 -8.80 1.41 16.54
C GLY A 319 -8.48 1.05 17.99
N GLY A 320 -8.13 -0.22 18.22
CA GLY A 320 -7.70 -0.71 19.54
C GLY A 320 -6.28 -0.27 19.95
N PRO A 321 -5.86 -0.48 21.20
CA PRO A 321 -4.49 -0.21 21.62
C PRO A 321 -3.50 -1.19 20.97
N VAL A 322 -2.64 -0.71 20.05
CA VAL A 322 -1.80 -1.61 19.21
C VAL A 322 -0.38 -1.83 19.75
N LEU A 323 0.19 -0.89 20.50
CA LEU A 323 1.61 -0.93 20.92
C LEU A 323 1.77 -0.57 22.40
N VAL A 324 1.45 -1.50 23.29
CA VAL A 324 1.42 -1.23 24.74
C VAL A 324 2.49 -2.00 25.52
N PHE A 325 2.89 -3.20 25.08
CA PHE A 325 3.82 -4.07 25.82
C PHE A 325 5.02 -4.53 24.97
N PRO A 326 6.11 -5.01 25.61
CA PRO A 326 7.29 -5.55 24.91
C PRO A 326 6.93 -6.63 23.89
N ARG A 327 5.92 -7.46 24.20
CA ARG A 327 5.39 -8.48 23.31
C ARG A 327 4.94 -7.93 21.95
N GLN A 328 4.20 -6.82 21.91
CA GLN A 328 3.77 -6.22 20.63
C GLN A 328 4.95 -5.67 19.82
N LYS A 329 6.03 -5.22 20.47
CA LYS A 329 7.25 -4.83 19.78
C LYS A 329 7.90 -6.03 19.08
N THR A 330 7.99 -7.17 19.75
CA THR A 330 8.50 -8.41 19.13
C THR A 330 7.62 -8.87 17.97
N LYS A 331 6.30 -8.81 18.13
CA LYS A 331 5.35 -9.10 17.04
C LYS A 331 5.59 -8.15 15.85
N ARG A 332 5.86 -6.87 16.10
CA ARG A 332 6.16 -5.90 15.05
C ARG A 332 7.46 -6.22 14.29
N ILE A 333 8.47 -6.76 14.97
CA ILE A 333 9.71 -7.21 14.30
C ILE A 333 9.39 -8.36 13.32
N TRP A 334 8.54 -9.32 13.70
CA TRP A 334 8.07 -10.38 12.78
C TRP A 334 7.32 -9.84 11.57
N TYR A 335 6.47 -8.84 11.77
CA TYR A 335 5.75 -8.17 10.68
C TYR A 335 6.67 -7.40 9.74
N SER A 336 7.78 -6.87 10.27
CA SER A 336 8.83 -6.23 9.47
C SER A 336 9.61 -7.25 8.64
N VAL A 337 9.91 -8.44 9.21
CA VAL A 337 10.48 -9.57 8.45
C VAL A 337 9.55 -9.97 7.31
N PHE A 338 8.25 -10.12 7.59
CA PHE A 338 7.26 -10.48 6.58
C PHE A 338 7.18 -9.44 5.44
N LEU A 339 7.09 -8.14 5.77
CA LEU A 339 7.10 -7.07 4.77
C LEU A 339 8.38 -7.07 3.92
N ALA A 340 9.54 -7.24 4.56
CA ALA A 340 10.82 -7.26 3.84
C ALA A 340 10.91 -8.46 2.86
N LEU A 341 10.41 -9.63 3.25
CA LEU A 341 10.31 -10.79 2.34
C LEU A 341 9.33 -10.51 1.18
N VAL A 342 8.17 -9.91 1.44
CA VAL A 342 7.23 -9.52 0.38
C VAL A 342 7.89 -8.56 -0.62
N VAL A 343 8.55 -7.52 -0.13
CA VAL A 343 9.29 -6.56 -0.96
C VAL A 343 10.35 -7.28 -1.79
N LEU A 344 11.15 -8.15 -1.17
CA LEU A 344 12.21 -8.90 -1.84
C LEU A 344 11.66 -9.78 -2.96
N THR A 345 10.61 -10.55 -2.69
CA THR A 345 9.98 -11.45 -3.68
C THR A 345 9.31 -10.68 -4.83
N LYS A 346 8.79 -9.48 -4.59
CA LYS A 346 8.16 -8.64 -5.62
C LYS A 346 9.17 -8.03 -6.59
N TYR A 347 10.31 -7.57 -6.09
CA TYR A 347 11.36 -7.02 -6.95
C TYR A 347 12.31 -8.09 -7.51
N GLY A 348 12.19 -9.32 -7.02
CA GLY A 348 12.80 -10.51 -7.61
C GLY A 348 14.34 -10.54 -7.53
N PRO A 349 14.95 -11.50 -8.25
CA PRO A 349 16.40 -11.69 -8.25
C PRO A 349 17.14 -10.56 -8.95
N ILE A 350 18.47 -10.49 -8.77
CA ILE A 350 19.32 -9.45 -9.36
C ILE A 350 19.31 -9.58 -10.89
N ARG A 351 18.97 -8.47 -11.57
CA ARG A 351 18.93 -8.38 -13.04
C ARG A 351 19.83 -7.26 -13.53
N GLU A 352 20.58 -7.52 -14.61
CA GLU A 352 21.34 -6.47 -15.29
C GLU A 352 20.40 -5.43 -15.91
N GLY A 353 20.77 -4.15 -15.81
CA GLY A 353 20.00 -3.04 -16.40
C GLY A 353 18.76 -2.59 -15.63
N GLU A 354 18.49 -3.14 -14.44
CA GLU A 354 17.37 -2.70 -13.60
C GLU A 354 17.52 -1.24 -13.10
N GLU A 355 16.38 -0.60 -12.88
CA GLU A 355 16.29 0.79 -12.41
C GLU A 355 16.87 0.95 -10.98
N LEU A 356 17.44 2.12 -10.69
CA LEU A 356 18.15 2.36 -9.42
C LEU A 356 17.25 2.15 -8.19
N TRP A 357 16.00 2.62 -8.24
CA TRP A 357 15.07 2.50 -7.12
C TRP A 357 14.72 1.02 -6.81
N VAL A 358 14.73 0.13 -7.81
CA VAL A 358 14.54 -1.32 -7.61
C VAL A 358 15.71 -1.89 -6.80
N LYS A 359 16.94 -1.45 -7.10
CA LYS A 359 18.14 -1.84 -6.32
C LYS A 359 18.06 -1.36 -4.89
N GLU A 360 17.61 -0.13 -4.69
CA GLU A 360 17.45 0.47 -3.36
C GLU A 360 16.39 -0.28 -2.54
N LYS A 361 15.26 -0.67 -3.15
CA LYS A 361 14.23 -1.48 -2.49
C LYS A 361 14.74 -2.85 -2.05
N ARG A 362 15.49 -3.54 -2.91
CA ARG A 362 16.07 -4.85 -2.56
C ARG A 362 17.16 -4.73 -1.52
N LYS A 363 17.96 -3.66 -1.57
CA LYS A 363 18.93 -3.34 -0.52
C LYS A 363 18.23 -3.12 0.82
N TRP A 364 17.20 -2.26 0.86
CA TRP A 364 16.41 -2.00 2.07
C TRP A 364 15.82 -3.28 2.66
N ALA A 365 15.25 -4.15 1.82
CA ALA A 365 14.67 -5.41 2.29
C ALA A 365 15.71 -6.31 2.96
N ARG A 366 16.90 -6.45 2.36
CA ARG A 366 18.00 -7.24 2.94
C ARG A 366 18.49 -6.67 4.26
N GLU A 367 18.76 -5.36 4.29
CA GLU A 367 19.19 -4.67 5.51
C GLU A 367 18.14 -4.81 6.63
N THR A 368 16.86 -4.70 6.28
CA THR A 368 15.75 -4.87 7.23
C THR A 368 15.70 -6.30 7.76
N LEU A 369 15.88 -7.31 6.91
CA LEU A 369 15.92 -8.72 7.33
C LEU A 369 17.07 -8.97 8.30
N ASP A 370 18.30 -8.56 7.95
CA ASP A 370 19.48 -8.75 8.79
C ASP A 370 19.28 -8.15 10.18
N VAL A 371 18.80 -6.91 10.22
CA VAL A 371 18.54 -6.17 11.45
C VAL A 371 17.44 -6.82 12.29
N CYS A 372 16.31 -7.19 11.68
CA CYS A 372 15.19 -7.80 12.38
C CYS A 372 15.52 -9.20 12.91
N ILE A 373 16.19 -10.03 12.11
CA ILE A 373 16.60 -11.38 12.52
C ILE A 373 17.59 -11.31 13.68
N SER A 374 18.53 -10.36 13.64
CA SER A 374 19.45 -10.12 14.76
C SER A 374 18.67 -9.73 16.03
N ALA A 375 17.69 -8.83 15.93
CA ALA A 375 16.86 -8.43 17.06
C ALA A 375 16.00 -9.57 17.61
N LEU A 376 15.49 -10.45 16.74
CA LEU A 376 14.66 -11.60 17.13
C LEU A 376 15.38 -12.61 17.98
N LYS A 377 16.72 -12.68 17.96
CA LYS A 377 17.50 -13.60 18.79
C LYS A 377 17.14 -13.49 20.27
N ASP A 378 17.13 -12.26 20.79
CA ASP A 378 16.96 -11.94 22.21
C ASP A 378 15.60 -11.27 22.52
N ALA A 379 14.70 -11.19 21.53
CA ALA A 379 13.42 -10.52 21.68
C ALA A 379 12.49 -11.24 22.68
N PRO A 380 11.86 -10.52 23.63
CA PRO A 380 10.94 -11.10 24.60
C PRO A 380 9.64 -11.54 23.93
N CYS A 381 9.09 -12.69 24.34
CA CYS A 381 7.82 -13.19 23.81
C CYS A 381 6.66 -13.11 24.82
N TYR A 382 6.90 -12.55 26.02
CA TYR A 382 5.94 -12.42 27.13
C TYR A 382 5.67 -10.97 27.51
#